data_AF-A0A835H568-F1
#
_entry.id   AF-A0A835H568-F1
#
_cell.length_a   1.000
_cell.length_b   1.000
_cell.length_c   1.000
_cell.angle_alpha   90.00
_cell.angle_beta   90.00
_cell.angle_gamma   90.00
#
_symmetry.space_group_name_H-M   'P 1'
#
loop_
_entity.id
_entity.type
_entity.pdbx_description
1 polymer ?
#
loop_
_entity_poly.entity_id
_entity_poly.type
_entity_poly.pdbx_seq_one_letter_code
_entity_poly.pdbx_strand_id
1 'polypeptide(L)'
;MEFVCLGGFKNVKGVYDWNGLNLELDKMQYDFSISYKIECESDDPENVKMVLEKFLNENGMEYSYSEVSKFAVCQSGKLSEDCSIWK
;
A
#
# COMPACT_ATOMS: atom_id res chain seq x y z
N MET A 1 3.90 -32.84 -8.41
CA MET A 1 4.33 -31.43 -8.40
C MET A 1 4.82 -31.14 -6.99
N GLU A 2 6.02 -30.60 -6.86
CA GLU A 2 6.60 -30.23 -5.58
C GLU A 2 6.54 -28.70 -5.45
N PHE A 3 6.22 -28.19 -4.25
CA PHE A 3 6.16 -26.75 -3.99
C PHE A 3 7.56 -26.21 -3.72
N VAL A 4 7.84 -24.99 -4.20
CA VAL A 4 9.13 -24.29 -3.97
C VAL A 4 8.89 -22.89 -3.41
N CYS A 5 9.86 -22.37 -2.67
CA CYS A 5 9.84 -20.99 -2.16
C CYS A 5 10.26 -20.00 -3.27
N LEU A 6 9.47 -18.93 -3.44
CA LEU A 6 9.72 -17.90 -4.44
C LEU A 6 10.59 -16.73 -3.93
N GLY A 7 11.05 -16.80 -2.67
CA GLY A 7 11.69 -15.68 -1.97
C GLY A 7 10.69 -14.75 -1.29
N GLY A 8 11.08 -13.50 -1.04
CA GLY A 8 10.22 -12.51 -0.36
C GLY A 8 10.85 -11.13 -0.26
N PHE A 9 10.18 -10.23 0.45
CA PHE A 9 10.58 -8.85 0.67
C PHE A 9 10.24 -8.42 2.10
N LYS A 10 10.85 -7.33 2.58
CA LYS A 10 10.57 -6.81 3.92
C LYS A 10 9.44 -5.77 3.85
N ASN A 11 8.48 -5.87 4.77
CA ASN A 11 7.47 -4.83 4.97
C ASN A 11 7.52 -4.32 6.41
N VAL A 12 7.64 -3.00 6.60
CA VAL A 12 7.49 -2.36 7.91
C VAL A 12 6.14 -1.67 7.91
N LYS A 13 5.22 -2.17 8.74
CA LYS A 13 3.85 -1.67 8.87
C LYS A 13 3.70 -0.81 10.13
N GLY A 14 3.28 0.44 9.96
CA GLY A 14 2.74 1.27 11.05
C GLY A 14 1.22 1.18 11.05
N VAL A 15 0.61 0.96 12.22
CA VAL A 15 -0.85 0.93 12.37
C VAL A 15 -1.29 2.09 13.24
N TYR A 16 -2.29 2.84 12.77
CA TYR A 16 -2.74 4.08 13.40
C TYR A 16 -4.27 4.08 13.52
N ASP A 17 -4.76 4.36 14.72
CA ASP A 17 -6.16 4.74 14.90
C ASP A 17 -6.30 6.21 14.46
N TRP A 18 -7.11 6.43 13.45
CA TRP A 18 -7.39 7.77 12.93
C TRP A 18 -8.84 7.85 12.48
N ASN A 19 -9.59 8.81 13.05
CA ASN A 19 -10.99 9.04 12.71
C ASN A 19 -11.88 7.77 12.84
N GLY A 20 -11.56 6.91 13.82
CA GLY A 20 -12.25 5.62 14.02
C GLY A 20 -11.90 4.54 12.98
N LEU A 21 -10.89 4.79 12.12
CA LEU A 21 -10.36 3.85 11.14
C LEU A 21 -8.98 3.33 11.57
N ASN A 22 -8.67 2.09 11.20
CA ASN A 22 -7.33 1.52 11.35
C ASN A 22 -6.54 1.72 10.06
N LEU A 23 -5.71 2.76 10.03
CA LEU A 23 -4.82 3.04 8.90
C LEU A 23 -3.53 2.25 9.05
N GLU A 24 -3.17 1.53 8.01
CA GLU A 24 -1.92 0.81 7.89
C GLU A 24 -1.01 1.54 6.89
N LEU A 25 0.14 2.04 7.35
CA LEU A 25 1.17 2.62 6.50
C LEU A 25 2.30 1.62 6.31
N ASP A 26 2.44 1.12 5.10
CA ASP A 26 3.44 0.13 4.74
C ASP A 26 4.64 0.76 4.05
N LYS A 27 5.83 0.43 4.55
CA LYS A 27 7.10 0.64 3.87
C LYS A 27 7.64 -0.71 3.40
N MET A 28 7.48 -0.98 2.11
CA MET A 28 7.99 -2.18 1.46
C MET A 28 9.42 -1.94 0.98
N GLN A 29 10.33 -2.84 1.32
CA GLN A 29 11.73 -2.82 0.93
C GLN A 29 11.98 -4.07 0.07
N TYR A 30 12.03 -3.83 -1.24
CA TYR A 30 12.48 -4.80 -2.23
C TYR A 30 13.97 -4.60 -2.50
N ASP A 31 14.63 -5.59 -3.10
CA ASP A 31 16.06 -5.47 -3.45
C ASP A 31 16.33 -4.35 -4.47
N PHE A 32 15.32 -4.02 -5.30
CA PHE A 32 15.41 -3.02 -6.36
C PHE A 32 14.82 -1.65 -5.99
N SER A 33 14.06 -1.53 -4.89
CA SER A 33 13.37 -0.28 -4.54
C SER A 33 12.72 -0.27 -3.16
N ILE A 34 12.30 0.92 -2.73
CA ILE A 34 11.40 1.11 -1.60
C ILE A 34 10.08 1.70 -2.12
N SER A 35 8.95 1.16 -1.67
CA SER A 35 7.64 1.77 -1.91
C SER A 35 6.88 2.01 -0.62
N TYR A 36 5.97 2.98 -0.66
CA TYR A 36 5.07 3.32 0.43
C TYR A 36 3.63 3.08 -0.01
N LYS A 37 2.79 2.57 0.89
CA LYS A 37 1.37 2.41 0.64
C LYS A 37 0.58 2.67 1.91
N ILE A 38 -0.53 3.37 1.78
CA ILE A 38 -1.52 3.51 2.85
C ILE A 38 -2.71 2.59 2.57
N GLU A 39 -3.10 1.85 3.60
CA GLU A 39 -4.05 0.76 3.58
C GLU A 39 -5.10 0.96 4.68
N CYS A 40 -6.36 0.62 4.41
CA CYS A 40 -7.43 0.68 5.42
C CYS A 40 -8.51 -0.36 5.08
N GLU A 41 -8.60 -1.41 5.90
CA GLU A 41 -9.68 -2.39 5.78
C GLU A 41 -10.99 -1.80 6.32
N SER A 42 -12.08 -1.95 5.55
CA SER A 42 -13.38 -1.35 5.85
C SER A 42 -14.52 -2.12 5.17
N ASP A 43 -15.68 -2.17 5.82
CA ASP A 43 -16.93 -2.66 5.23
C ASP A 43 -17.56 -1.66 4.24
N ASP A 44 -17.11 -0.38 4.28
CA ASP A 44 -17.50 0.69 3.36
C ASP A 44 -16.25 1.32 2.72
N PRO A 45 -15.66 0.67 1.70
CA PRO A 45 -14.39 1.08 1.11
C PRO A 45 -14.49 2.37 0.29
N GLU A 46 -15.60 2.63 -0.42
CA GLU A 46 -15.80 3.86 -1.19
C GLU A 46 -15.80 5.10 -0.30
N ASN A 47 -16.50 5.06 0.85
CA ASN A 47 -16.51 6.19 1.78
C ASN A 47 -15.14 6.39 2.43
N VAL A 48 -14.49 5.32 2.89
CA VAL A 48 -13.15 5.39 3.49
C VAL A 48 -12.13 5.94 2.50
N LYS A 49 -12.20 5.53 1.24
CA LYS A 49 -11.38 6.05 0.16
C LYS A 49 -11.55 7.56 0.00
N MET A 50 -12.79 8.05 -0.09
CA MET A 50 -13.06 9.49 -0.20
C MET A 50 -12.51 10.29 1.00
N VAL A 51 -12.64 9.75 2.21
CA VAL A 51 -12.12 10.36 3.44
C VAL A 51 -10.59 10.42 3.43
N LEU A 52 -9.92 9.36 2.98
CA LEU A 52 -8.46 9.29 2.86
C LEU A 52 -7.91 10.23 1.77
N GLU A 53 -8.53 10.26 0.61
CA GLU A 53 -8.17 11.18 -0.48
C GLU A 53 -8.26 12.63 -0.01
N LYS A 54 -9.35 12.99 0.66
CA LYS A 54 -9.51 14.33 1.24
C LYS A 54 -8.38 14.64 2.23
N PHE A 55 -8.11 13.72 3.16
CA PHE A 55 -7.05 13.89 4.15
C PHE A 55 -5.68 14.11 3.50
N LEU A 56 -5.33 13.32 2.48
CA LEU A 56 -4.03 13.42 1.81
C LEU A 56 -3.92 14.72 1.00
N ASN A 57 -4.98 15.10 0.29
CA ASN A 57 -5.04 16.36 -0.45
C ASN A 57 -4.91 17.58 0.47
N GLU A 58 -5.60 17.58 1.62
CA GLU A 58 -5.52 18.66 2.61
C GLU A 58 -4.11 18.82 3.21
N ASN A 59 -3.33 17.73 3.25
CA ASN A 59 -1.95 17.71 3.71
C ASN A 59 -0.92 17.89 2.58
N GLY A 60 -1.37 18.12 1.34
CA GLY A 60 -0.48 18.30 0.18
C GLY A 60 0.34 17.05 -0.17
N MET A 61 -0.17 15.87 0.15
CA MET A 61 0.48 14.59 -0.12
C MET A 61 0.13 14.10 -1.53
N GLU A 62 1.14 13.82 -2.33
CA GLU A 62 0.96 13.20 -3.65
C GLU A 62 0.65 11.71 -3.51
N TYR A 63 -0.27 11.23 -4.34
CA TYR A 63 -0.66 9.83 -4.40
C TYR A 63 -1.26 9.46 -5.77
N SER A 64 -1.33 8.16 -6.01
CA SER A 64 -2.04 7.50 -7.10
C SER A 64 -2.61 6.17 -6.62
N TYR A 65 -3.44 5.50 -7.42
CA TYR A 65 -4.08 4.25 -6.98
C TYR A 65 -3.19 3.03 -7.21
N SER A 66 -3.27 2.06 -6.29
CA SER A 66 -2.51 0.82 -6.34
C SER A 66 -3.18 -0.16 -7.30
N GLU A 67 -2.64 -0.31 -8.50
CA GLU A 67 -3.21 -1.27 -9.47
C GLU A 67 -2.73 -2.71 -9.24
N VAL A 68 -1.57 -2.87 -8.59
CA VAL A 68 -0.89 -4.14 -8.37
C VAL A 68 -0.63 -4.43 -6.89
N SER A 69 -0.59 -5.72 -6.55
CA SER A 69 -0.27 -6.15 -5.17
C SER A 69 1.23 -6.11 -4.91
N LYS A 70 1.61 -6.03 -3.63
CA LYS A 70 3.02 -6.07 -3.17
C LYS A 70 3.76 -7.31 -3.68
N PHE A 71 3.06 -8.44 -3.75
CA PHE A 71 3.60 -9.68 -4.28
C PHE A 71 3.81 -9.64 -5.80
N ALA A 72 2.90 -9.03 -6.56
CA ALA A 72 3.07 -8.84 -7.99
C ALA A 72 4.25 -7.91 -8.31
N VAL A 73 4.45 -6.85 -7.51
CA VAL A 73 5.65 -5.98 -7.60
C VAL A 73 6.92 -6.76 -7.28
N CYS A 74 6.92 -7.57 -6.22
CA CYS A 74 8.07 -8.41 -5.89
C CYS A 74 8.44 -9.37 -7.03
N GLN A 75 7.44 -10.01 -7.66
CA GLN A 75 7.68 -10.91 -8.79
C GLN A 75 8.12 -10.19 -10.06
N SER A 76 7.66 -8.96 -10.30
CA SER A 76 8.03 -8.21 -11.50
C SER A 76 9.47 -7.72 -11.49
N GLY A 77 10.09 -7.60 -10.31
CA GLY A 77 11.47 -7.13 -10.15
C GLY A 77 11.65 -5.63 -10.46
N LYS A 78 10.56 -4.86 -10.58
CA LYS A 78 10.58 -3.43 -10.90
C LYS A 78 9.43 -2.69 -10.23
N LEU A 79 9.64 -1.40 -9.94
CA LEU A 79 8.55 -0.51 -9.50
C LEU A 79 7.53 -0.33 -10.64
N SER A 80 6.24 -0.33 -10.30
CA SER A 80 5.24 0.36 -11.10
C SER A 80 5.36 1.86 -10.84
N GLU A 81 5.15 2.70 -11.85
CA GLU A 81 5.40 4.15 -11.80
C GLU A 81 4.40 4.94 -10.92
N ASP A 82 3.75 4.31 -9.94
CA ASP A 82 2.59 4.84 -9.25
C ASP A 82 2.68 4.71 -7.71
N CYS A 83 2.81 5.87 -7.05
CA CYS A 83 2.88 6.02 -5.59
C CYS A 83 1.50 5.74 -4.98
N SER A 84 1.36 4.77 -4.08
CA SER A 84 0.15 3.94 -3.96
C SER A 84 -0.83 4.28 -2.80
N ILE A 85 -2.10 4.61 -3.10
CA ILE A 85 -3.30 4.49 -2.25
C ILE A 85 -4.12 3.30 -2.75
N TRP A 86 -4.72 2.59 -1.81
CA TRP A 86 -5.46 1.33 -1.89
C TRP A 86 -6.27 0.87 -3.10
N LYS A 87 -6.61 -0.42 -3.00
CA LYS A 87 -7.67 -1.16 -3.67
C LYS A 87 -8.58 -1.72 -2.59
#